data_AF-A0A948WL84-F1
#
_entry.id   AF-A0A948WL84-F1
#
_cell.length_a   1.000
_cell.length_b   1.000
_cell.length_c   1.000
_cell.angle_alpha   90.00
_cell.angle_beta   90.00
_cell.angle_gamma   90.00
#
_symmetry.space_group_name_H-M   'P 1'
#
loop_
_entity.id
_entity.type
_entity.pdbx_description
1 polymer ?
#
loop_
_entity_poly.entity_id
_entity_poly.type
_entity_poly.pdbx_seq_one_letter_code
_entity_poly.pdbx_strand_id
1 'polypeptide(L)'
;MTGPANGPAPHRPDAAYGDLPLRDTLAWVLQSLEQPASAAGDWIAYEVDPVRATTAALLCDPATPVSRLRRARILYAALRADGDTAAERTLGSRLAVACAAAAYLFHGERLTNHDDAALLASFRSTASADGLDPKVREMVNAAERRLAHEMG
;
A
#
# COMPACT_ATOMS: atom_id res chain seq x y z
N MET A 1 -44.11 -23.67 14.23
CA MET A 1 -44.06 -22.28 13.74
C MET A 1 -42.76 -21.67 14.22
N THR A 2 -41.73 -21.74 13.40
CA THR A 2 -40.37 -21.25 13.65
C THR A 2 -40.26 -19.82 13.11
N GLY A 3 -39.89 -18.86 13.96
CA GLY A 3 -39.70 -17.45 13.59
C GLY A 3 -38.50 -17.25 12.65
N PRO A 4 -38.44 -16.15 11.88
CA PRO A 4 -37.34 -15.92 10.98
C PRO A 4 -36.06 -15.62 11.77
N ALA A 5 -34.98 -16.29 11.40
CA ALA A 5 -33.65 -16.08 11.92
C ALA A 5 -33.16 -14.66 11.59
N ASN A 6 -32.86 -13.86 12.61
CA ASN A 6 -32.07 -12.64 12.49
C ASN A 6 -30.64 -13.03 12.08
N GLY A 7 -30.35 -13.02 10.78
CA GLY A 7 -28.98 -12.99 10.29
C GLY A 7 -28.30 -11.67 10.70
N PRO A 8 -26.96 -11.65 10.88
CA PRO A 8 -26.26 -10.41 11.13
C PRO A 8 -26.51 -9.43 9.97
N ALA A 9 -26.92 -8.21 10.32
CA ALA A 9 -27.12 -7.14 9.35
C ALA A 9 -25.83 -6.94 8.53
N PRO A 10 -25.93 -6.67 7.21
CA PRO A 10 -24.75 -6.30 6.44
C PRO A 10 -24.10 -5.10 7.12
N HIS A 11 -22.78 -5.17 7.31
CA HIS A 11 -21.98 -4.12 7.93
C HIS A 11 -22.22 -2.82 7.15
N ARG A 12 -23.08 -1.96 7.68
CA ARG A 12 -23.35 -0.64 7.10
C ARG A 12 -22.09 0.18 7.34
N PRO A 13 -21.44 0.73 6.31
CA PRO A 13 -20.33 1.62 6.52
C PRO A 13 -20.89 2.99 6.95
N ASP A 14 -21.22 3.12 8.22
CA ASP A 14 -21.56 4.42 8.82
C ASP A 14 -20.25 5.16 9.16
N ALA A 15 -20.16 6.40 8.63
CA ALA A 15 -19.33 7.53 9.08
C ALA A 15 -18.14 8.05 8.22
N ALA A 16 -17.99 7.73 6.93
CA ALA A 16 -16.94 8.39 6.10
C ALA A 16 -17.29 8.73 4.63
N TYR A 17 -18.54 8.52 4.18
CA TYR A 17 -18.92 8.75 2.78
C TYR A 17 -19.67 10.08 2.53
N GLY A 18 -19.94 10.86 3.58
CA GLY A 18 -20.91 11.97 3.54
C GLY A 18 -20.43 13.30 2.93
N ASP A 19 -19.12 13.56 2.88
CA ASP A 19 -18.61 14.93 2.65
C ASP A 19 -17.71 15.08 1.41
N LEU A 20 -17.52 14.01 0.62
CA LEU A 20 -16.94 14.20 -0.71
C LEU A 20 -18.03 14.77 -1.63
N PRO A 21 -17.76 15.87 -2.37
CA PRO A 21 -18.63 16.30 -3.44
C PRO A 21 -18.96 15.09 -4.32
N LEU A 22 -20.23 14.90 -4.70
CA LEU A 22 -20.68 13.75 -5.50
C LEU A 22 -19.78 13.48 -6.72
N ARG A 23 -19.23 14.55 -7.32
CA ARG A 23 -18.27 14.49 -8.42
C ARG A 23 -16.99 13.72 -8.06
N ASP A 24 -16.45 13.95 -6.88
CA ASP A 24 -15.20 13.33 -6.42
C ASP A 24 -15.44 11.86 -6.06
N THR A 25 -16.59 11.56 -5.46
CA THR A 25 -17.04 10.17 -5.24
C THR A 25 -17.19 9.42 -6.58
N LEU A 26 -17.85 10.03 -7.57
CA LEU A 26 -18.01 9.40 -8.90
C LEU A 26 -16.68 9.24 -9.62
N ALA A 27 -15.78 10.23 -9.56
CA ALA A 27 -14.45 10.12 -10.15
C ALA A 27 -13.66 8.96 -9.53
N TRP A 28 -13.72 8.80 -8.21
CA TRP A 28 -13.09 7.67 -7.52
C TRP A 28 -13.70 6.31 -7.90
N VAL A 29 -15.02 6.22 -8.01
CA VAL A 29 -15.69 4.98 -8.45
C VAL A 29 -15.25 4.60 -9.86
N LEU A 30 -15.24 5.54 -10.80
CA LEU A 30 -14.83 5.28 -12.17
C LEU A 30 -13.35 4.85 -12.24
N GLN A 31 -12.47 5.52 -11.50
CA GLN A 31 -11.05 5.14 -11.41
C GLN A 31 -10.88 3.74 -10.83
N SER A 32 -11.67 3.37 -9.81
CA SER A 32 -11.63 2.04 -9.20
C SER A 32 -12.05 0.92 -10.16
N LEU A 33 -12.98 1.21 -11.07
CA LEU A 33 -13.39 0.26 -12.10
C LEU A 33 -12.32 0.11 -13.20
N GLU A 34 -11.61 1.18 -13.54
CA GLU A 34 -10.58 1.18 -14.56
C GLU A 34 -9.26 0.58 -14.06
N GLN A 35 -8.91 0.83 -12.80
CA GLN A 35 -7.65 0.41 -12.19
C GLN A 35 -7.86 -0.19 -10.79
N PRO A 36 -8.49 -1.39 -10.69
CA PRO A 36 -8.89 -1.97 -9.41
C PRO A 36 -7.71 -2.22 -8.47
N ALA A 37 -6.57 -2.69 -9.00
CA ALA A 37 -5.38 -2.91 -8.18
C ALA A 37 -4.87 -1.60 -7.54
N SER A 38 -4.72 -0.53 -8.34
CA SER A 38 -4.30 0.77 -7.84
C SER A 38 -5.26 1.32 -6.79
N ALA A 39 -6.57 1.19 -7.03
CA ALA A 39 -7.61 1.61 -6.09
C ALA A 39 -7.57 0.82 -4.78
N ALA A 40 -7.35 -0.50 -4.80
CA ALA A 40 -7.13 -1.29 -3.60
C ALA A 40 -5.88 -0.83 -2.84
N GLY A 41 -4.82 -0.47 -3.57
CA GLY A 41 -3.59 0.10 -3.01
C GLY A 41 -3.83 1.39 -2.24
N ASP A 42 -4.57 2.32 -2.85
CA ASP A 42 -4.90 3.62 -2.27
C ASP A 42 -5.94 3.51 -1.16
N TRP A 43 -6.88 2.56 -1.25
CA TRP A 43 -7.82 2.29 -0.17
C TRP A 43 -7.09 1.86 1.11
N ILE A 44 -6.10 0.96 1.00
CA ILE A 44 -5.24 0.60 2.15
C ILE A 44 -4.49 1.84 2.67
N ALA A 45 -3.98 2.70 1.78
CA ALA A 45 -3.27 3.90 2.20
C ALA A 45 -4.18 4.85 3.01
N TYR A 46 -5.41 5.05 2.53
CA TYR A 46 -6.44 5.81 3.22
C TYR A 46 -6.81 5.23 4.59
N GLU A 47 -6.99 3.91 4.70
CA GLU A 47 -7.28 3.24 5.98
C GLU A 47 -6.13 3.36 7.01
N VAL A 48 -4.89 3.49 6.52
CA VAL A 48 -3.71 3.68 7.38
C VAL A 48 -3.52 5.14 7.80
N ASP A 49 -3.70 6.06 6.85
CA ASP A 49 -3.55 7.50 7.05
C ASP A 49 -4.49 8.28 6.11
N PRO A 50 -5.67 8.72 6.58
CA PRO A 50 -6.60 9.50 5.75
C PRO A 50 -6.02 10.81 5.22
N VAL A 51 -4.99 11.37 5.88
CA VAL A 51 -4.30 12.59 5.41
C VAL A 51 -3.42 12.27 4.20
N ARG A 52 -2.86 11.05 4.15
CA ARG A 52 -2.02 10.54 3.07
C ARG A 52 -2.75 9.44 2.31
N ALA A 53 -3.94 9.79 1.82
CA ALA A 53 -4.95 8.92 1.22
C ALA A 53 -4.55 8.18 -0.07
N THR A 54 -3.30 8.32 -0.52
CA THR A 54 -2.79 7.59 -1.68
C THR A 54 -1.50 6.89 -1.32
N THR A 55 -1.22 5.81 -2.02
CA THR A 55 0.00 5.00 -1.83
C THR A 55 1.25 5.85 -1.99
N ALA A 56 1.29 6.71 -3.02
CA ALA A 56 2.41 7.61 -3.25
C ALA A 56 2.54 8.65 -2.12
N ALA A 57 1.44 9.25 -1.65
CA ALA A 57 1.49 10.21 -0.54
C ALA A 57 1.95 9.56 0.77
N LEU A 58 1.48 8.34 1.05
CA LEU A 58 1.85 7.60 2.25
C LEU A 58 3.32 7.18 2.24
N LEU A 59 3.81 6.63 1.13
CA LEU A 59 5.13 6.02 1.05
C LEU A 59 6.26 7.01 0.74
N CYS A 60 5.98 8.13 0.07
CA CYS A 60 7.01 9.08 -0.37
C CYS A 60 7.18 10.30 0.55
N ASP A 61 6.33 10.46 1.57
CA ASP A 61 6.48 11.54 2.56
C ASP A 61 7.41 11.08 3.71
N PRO A 62 8.57 11.72 3.91
CA PRO A 62 9.47 11.41 5.04
C PRO A 62 8.85 11.65 6.42
N ALA A 63 7.77 12.44 6.49
CA ALA A 63 7.04 12.68 7.73
C ALA A 63 6.02 11.57 8.07
N THR A 64 5.79 10.60 7.18
CA THR A 64 4.97 9.42 7.51
C THR A 64 5.65 8.61 8.62
N PRO A 65 5.01 8.39 9.78
CA PRO A 65 5.65 7.63 10.84
C PRO A 65 5.89 6.16 10.47
N VAL A 66 7.00 5.59 10.94
CA VAL A 66 7.34 4.18 10.70
C VAL A 66 6.25 3.20 11.16
N SER A 67 5.48 3.54 12.20
CA SER A 67 4.35 2.73 12.67
C SER A 67 3.23 2.61 11.62
N ARG A 68 2.99 3.68 10.85
CA ARG A 68 2.03 3.67 9.73
C ARG A 68 2.57 2.86 8.56
N LEU A 69 3.85 3.02 8.21
CA LEU A 69 4.51 2.21 7.18
C LEU A 69 4.47 0.71 7.53
N ARG A 70 4.66 0.36 8.81
CA ARG A 70 4.56 -1.02 9.31
C ARG A 70 3.14 -1.58 9.15
N ARG A 71 2.11 -0.79 9.52
CA ARG A 71 0.71 -1.18 9.34
C ARG A 71 0.37 -1.36 7.86
N ALA A 72 0.74 -0.41 7.00
CA ALA A 72 0.53 -0.50 5.56
C ALA A 72 1.21 -1.73 4.97
N ARG A 73 2.45 -2.04 5.38
CA ARG A 73 3.16 -3.25 4.93
C ARG A 73 2.39 -4.53 5.22
N ILE A 74 1.81 -4.65 6.41
CA ILE A 74 1.00 -5.82 6.80
C ILE A 74 -0.24 -5.93 5.90
N LEU A 75 -0.93 -4.81 5.66
CA LEU A 75 -2.13 -4.80 4.82
C LEU A 75 -1.81 -5.09 3.34
N TYR A 76 -0.71 -4.56 2.80
CA TYR A 76 -0.27 -4.90 1.44
C TYR A 76 0.21 -6.35 1.33
N ALA A 77 0.80 -6.92 2.39
CA ALA A 77 1.12 -8.34 2.44
C ALA A 77 -0.15 -9.21 2.48
N ALA A 78 -1.23 -8.76 3.12
CA ALA A 78 -2.53 -9.40 3.05
C ALA A 78 -3.12 -9.29 1.62
N LEU A 79 -3.06 -8.11 0.98
CA LEU A 79 -3.48 -7.95 -0.42
C LEU A 79 -2.69 -8.86 -1.38
N ARG A 80 -1.39 -9.09 -1.10
CA ARG A 80 -0.58 -10.06 -1.84
C ARG A 80 -1.13 -11.49 -1.72
N ALA A 81 -1.55 -11.89 -0.53
CA ALA A 81 -2.03 -13.24 -0.26
C ALA A 81 -3.46 -13.44 -0.80
N ASP A 82 -4.33 -12.48 -0.53
CA ASP A 82 -5.78 -12.64 -0.61
C ASP A 82 -6.45 -11.70 -1.63
N GLY A 83 -5.69 -10.94 -2.43
CA GLY A 83 -6.26 -10.11 -3.50
C GLY A 83 -7.02 -10.96 -4.53
N ASP A 84 -8.16 -10.48 -4.99
CA ASP A 84 -9.06 -11.22 -5.89
C ASP A 84 -8.39 -11.48 -7.25
N THR A 85 -7.68 -10.49 -7.76
CA THR A 85 -7.00 -10.55 -9.05
C THR A 85 -5.49 -10.78 -8.92
N ALA A 86 -4.89 -11.35 -9.97
CA ALA A 86 -3.44 -11.47 -10.04
C ALA A 86 -2.72 -10.10 -10.02
N ALA A 87 -3.36 -9.07 -10.57
CA ALA A 87 -2.85 -7.70 -10.58
C ALA A 87 -2.77 -7.13 -9.15
N GLU A 88 -3.81 -7.31 -8.34
CA GLU A 88 -3.82 -6.91 -6.92
C GLU A 88 -2.77 -7.65 -6.11
N ARG A 89 -2.68 -8.98 -6.26
CA ARG A 89 -1.68 -9.77 -5.53
C ARG A 89 -0.26 -9.35 -5.88
N THR A 90 -0.03 -9.06 -7.17
CA THR A 90 1.25 -8.56 -7.67
C THR A 90 1.55 -7.17 -7.11
N LEU A 91 0.58 -6.26 -7.13
CA LEU A 91 0.75 -4.91 -6.59
C LEU A 91 0.97 -4.95 -5.08
N GLY A 92 0.18 -5.70 -4.32
CA GLY A 92 0.34 -5.88 -2.88
C GLY A 92 1.73 -6.37 -2.51
N SER A 93 2.29 -7.32 -3.28
CA SER A 93 3.68 -7.75 -3.10
C SER A 93 4.68 -6.61 -3.24
N ARG A 94 4.54 -5.80 -4.29
CA ARG A 94 5.41 -4.67 -4.58
C ARG A 94 5.28 -3.57 -3.54
N LEU A 95 4.06 -3.26 -3.12
CA LEU A 95 3.79 -2.23 -2.11
C LEU A 95 4.28 -2.64 -0.72
N ALA A 96 4.20 -3.92 -0.36
CA ALA A 96 4.79 -4.43 0.87
C ALA A 96 6.33 -4.25 0.90
N VAL A 97 7.00 -4.44 -0.25
CA VAL A 97 8.43 -4.15 -0.40
C VAL A 97 8.69 -2.64 -0.38
N ALA A 98 7.85 -1.83 -1.05
CA ALA A 98 7.96 -0.37 -1.05
C ALA A 98 7.81 0.22 0.36
N CYS A 99 6.96 -0.33 1.23
CA CYS A 99 6.91 0.06 2.64
C CYS A 99 8.23 -0.20 3.37
N ALA A 100 8.88 -1.34 3.11
CA ALA A 100 10.19 -1.63 3.69
C ALA A 100 11.26 -0.66 3.15
N ALA A 101 11.19 -0.31 1.86
CA ALA A 101 12.06 0.68 1.25
C ALA A 101 11.89 2.07 1.87
N ALA A 102 10.65 2.54 2.05
CA ALA A 102 10.35 3.83 2.66
C ALA A 102 10.84 3.89 4.11
N ALA A 103 10.56 2.85 4.91
CA ALA A 103 10.99 2.79 6.30
C ALA A 103 12.52 2.80 6.43
N TYR A 104 13.21 2.05 5.58
CA TYR A 104 14.66 2.04 5.54
C TYR A 104 15.23 3.40 5.09
N LEU A 105 14.70 3.98 4.00
CA LEU A 105 15.19 5.23 3.44
C LEU A 105 15.01 6.41 4.39
N PHE A 106 13.81 6.59 4.94
CA PHE A 106 13.48 7.79 5.72
C PHE A 106 13.74 7.66 7.22
N HIS A 107 13.78 6.43 7.75
CA HIS A 107 13.93 6.20 9.19
C HIS A 107 15.10 5.28 9.56
N GLY A 108 15.79 4.66 8.60
CA GLY A 108 16.82 3.66 8.88
C GLY A 108 16.27 2.37 9.50
N GLU A 109 14.96 2.14 9.41
CA GLU A 109 14.26 1.06 10.11
C GLU A 109 14.03 -0.14 9.20
N ARG A 110 14.30 -1.35 9.71
CA ARG A 110 14.01 -2.59 9.00
C ARG A 110 12.64 -3.13 9.39
N LEU A 111 11.75 -3.17 8.40
CA LEU A 111 10.44 -3.79 8.57
C LEU A 111 10.42 -5.28 8.21
N THR A 112 11.51 -5.84 7.68
CA THR A 112 11.59 -7.25 7.27
C THR A 112 12.75 -7.97 7.95
N ASN A 113 12.66 -9.30 8.02
CA ASN A 113 13.73 -10.18 8.51
C ASN A 113 14.70 -10.61 7.41
N HIS A 114 14.57 -10.05 6.20
CA HIS A 114 15.54 -10.29 5.12
C HIS A 114 16.94 -9.81 5.53
N ASP A 115 17.94 -10.61 5.17
CA ASP A 115 19.32 -10.12 5.14
C ASP A 115 19.50 -9.03 4.06
N ASP A 116 20.65 -8.37 4.07
CA ASP A 116 20.95 -7.21 3.23
C ASP A 116 20.91 -7.54 1.75
N ALA A 117 21.44 -8.71 1.37
CA ALA A 117 21.46 -9.18 -0.01
C ALA A 117 20.03 -9.44 -0.53
N ALA A 118 19.20 -10.13 0.26
CA ALA A 118 17.81 -10.41 -0.08
C ALA A 118 16.95 -9.13 -0.10
N LEU A 119 17.21 -8.18 0.81
CA LEU A 119 16.53 -6.88 0.83
C LEU A 119 16.89 -6.06 -0.42
N LEU A 120 18.18 -5.99 -0.76
CA LEU A 120 18.66 -5.30 -1.96
C LEU A 120 18.09 -5.90 -3.24
N ALA A 121 18.07 -7.24 -3.35
CA ALA A 121 17.43 -7.93 -4.47
C ALA A 121 15.94 -7.60 -4.58
N SER A 122 15.24 -7.53 -3.44
CA SER A 122 13.82 -7.17 -3.39
C SER A 122 13.58 -5.74 -3.87
N PHE A 123 14.43 -4.78 -3.47
CA PHE A 123 14.33 -3.39 -3.94
C PHE A 123 14.57 -3.28 -5.44
N ARG A 124 15.61 -3.92 -5.97
CA ARG A 124 15.90 -3.93 -7.41
C ARG A 124 14.75 -4.51 -8.22
N SER A 125 14.24 -5.68 -7.82
CA SER A 125 13.12 -6.33 -8.49
C SER A 125 11.85 -5.49 -8.45
N THR A 126 11.60 -4.78 -7.35
CA THR A 126 10.44 -3.90 -7.20
C THR A 126 10.59 -2.64 -8.06
N ALA A 127 11.78 -2.03 -8.09
CA ALA A 127 12.03 -0.83 -8.87
C ALA A 127 11.99 -1.07 -10.38
N SER A 128 12.42 -2.25 -10.84
CA SER A 128 12.36 -2.63 -12.26
C SER A 128 10.96 -3.03 -12.73
N ALA A 129 9.96 -3.08 -11.84
CA ALA A 129 8.63 -3.54 -12.17
C ALA A 129 7.73 -2.44 -12.75
N ASP A 130 7.00 -2.81 -13.80
CA ASP A 130 5.93 -1.98 -14.36
C ASP A 130 4.71 -1.96 -13.44
N GLY A 131 3.95 -0.85 -13.44
CA GLY A 131 2.70 -0.73 -12.68
C GLY A 131 2.84 -0.19 -11.26
N LEU A 132 4.03 0.22 -10.83
CA LEU A 132 4.18 1.13 -9.68
C LEU A 132 4.10 2.58 -10.14
N ASP A 133 3.53 3.43 -9.27
CA ASP A 133 3.62 4.88 -9.40
C ASP A 133 5.09 5.31 -9.55
N PRO A 134 5.43 6.20 -10.51
CA PRO A 134 6.79 6.64 -10.74
C PRO A 134 7.50 7.18 -9.50
N LYS A 135 6.80 7.92 -8.63
CA LYS A 135 7.38 8.47 -7.39
C LYS A 135 7.73 7.35 -6.40
N VAL A 136 6.88 6.33 -6.30
CA VAL A 136 7.16 5.16 -5.47
C VAL A 136 8.37 4.41 -6.01
N ARG A 137 8.47 4.25 -7.35
CA ARG A 137 9.64 3.63 -7.99
C ARG A 137 10.92 4.40 -7.72
N GLU A 138 10.89 5.73 -7.83
CA GLU A 138 12.04 6.60 -7.52
C GLU A 138 12.48 6.48 -6.07
N MET A 139 11.53 6.44 -5.13
CA MET A 139 11.80 6.23 -3.72
C MET A 139 12.46 4.87 -3.46
N VAL A 140 11.96 3.78 -4.06
CA VAL A 140 12.57 2.45 -3.92
C VAL A 140 13.98 2.44 -4.49
N ASN A 141 14.23 3.08 -5.64
CA ASN A 141 15.56 3.24 -6.21
C ASN A 141 16.51 4.02 -5.28
N ALA A 142 16.02 5.03 -4.56
CA ALA A 142 16.83 5.75 -3.59
C ALA A 142 17.20 4.88 -2.38
N ALA A 143 16.26 4.07 -1.87
CA ALA A 143 16.51 3.09 -0.82
C ALA A 143 17.54 2.03 -1.25
N GLU A 144 17.40 1.53 -2.49
CA GLU A 144 18.30 0.57 -3.12
C GLU A 144 19.74 1.08 -3.19
N ARG A 145 19.95 2.29 -3.71
CA ARG A 145 21.28 2.92 -3.76
C ARG A 145 21.90 3.12 -2.38
N ARG A 146 21.10 3.53 -1.40
CA ARG A 146 21.56 3.70 -0.02
C ARG A 146 22.05 2.37 0.56
N LEU A 147 21.26 1.31 0.44
CA LEU A 147 21.63 -0.02 0.94
C LEU A 147 22.87 -0.57 0.22
N ALA A 148 22.95 -0.41 -1.10
CA ALA A 148 24.11 -0.83 -1.87
C ALA A 148 25.40 -0.12 -1.43
N HIS A 149 25.31 1.15 -1.03
CA HIS A 149 26.45 1.90 -0.52
C HIS A 149 26.88 1.44 0.88
N GLU A 150 25.92 1.13 1.77
CA GLU A 150 26.22 0.66 3.14
C GLU A 150 26.83 -0.77 3.16
N MET A 151 26.62 -1.57 2.11
CA MET A 151 27.16 -2.92 1.98
C MET A 151 28.59 -2.99 1.40
N GLY A 152 29.10 -1.90 0.82
CA GLY A 152 30.42 -1.83 0.17
C GLY A 152 31.47 -1.13 1.02
#